data_AF-A0A6N0HXF6-F1
#
_entry.id   AF-A0A6N0HXF6-F1
#
_cell.length_a   1.000
_cell.length_b   1.000
_cell.length_c   1.000
_cell.angle_alpha   90.00
_cell.angle_beta   90.00
_cell.angle_gamma   90.00
#
_symmetry.space_group_name_H-M   'P 1'
#
loop_
_entity.id
_entity.type
_entity.pdbx_description
1 polymer ?
#
loop_
_entity_poly.entity_id
_entity_poly.type
_entity_poly.pdbx_seq_one_letter_code
_entity_poly.pdbx_strand_id
1 'polypeptide(L)'
;MSHGAQGMNAWLVQRISAIYIALFLIYLLLILAIDPFLSFDGWQEWMASPLQTITFSLFFIALLLHAWVGIRDVILDYIHPTLLRLLMLTLLMALLLGEAVWVFKILLGAG
;
A
#
# COMPACT_ATOMS: atom_id res chain seq x y z
N MET A 1 21.70 4.41 17.83
CA MET A 1 21.65 4.28 16.35
C MET A 1 21.59 5.70 15.78
N SER A 2 22.41 6.07 14.81
CA SER A 2 22.49 7.46 14.33
C SER A 2 21.25 7.85 13.50
N HIS A 3 20.81 9.10 13.62
CA HIS A 3 19.66 9.64 12.88
C HIS A 3 19.77 9.47 11.35
N GLY A 4 20.99 9.46 10.80
CA GLY A 4 21.23 9.27 9.36
C GLY A 4 20.84 7.88 8.83
N ALA A 5 21.02 6.82 9.61
CA ALA A 5 20.63 5.47 9.19
C ALA A 5 19.11 5.30 9.09
N GLN A 6 18.35 5.98 9.97
CA GLN A 6 16.88 5.94 9.94
C GLN A 6 16.32 6.71 8.73
N GLY A 7 16.91 7.85 8.39
CA GLY A 7 16.52 8.61 7.19
C GLY A 7 16.79 7.85 5.89
N MET A 8 17.94 7.20 5.77
CA MET A 8 18.28 6.39 4.59
C MET A 8 17.31 5.22 4.39
N ASN A 9 16.95 4.51 5.46
CA ASN A 9 16.01 3.40 5.38
C ASN A 9 14.61 3.86 4.93
N ALA A 10 14.09 4.95 5.52
CA ALA A 10 12.79 5.51 5.11
C ALA A 10 12.81 5.98 3.65
N TRP A 11 13.92 6.60 3.23
CA TRP A 11 14.11 7.00 1.84
C TRP A 11 14.07 5.79 0.89
N LEU A 12 14.81 4.72 1.18
CA LEU A 12 14.83 3.50 0.36
C LEU A 12 13.45 2.86 0.24
N VAL A 13 12.75 2.68 1.37
CA VAL A 13 11.38 2.13 1.40
C VAL A 13 10.47 2.93 0.49
N GLN A 14 10.58 4.26 0.51
CA GLN A 14 9.72 5.12 -0.30
C GLN A 14 9.98 5.02 -1.80
N ARG A 15 11.22 4.81 -2.22
CA ARG A 15 11.59 4.78 -3.65
C ARG A 15 11.29 3.40 -4.24
N ILE A 16 11.62 2.34 -3.52
CA ILE A 16 11.33 0.97 -3.94
C ILE A 16 9.81 0.74 -4.02
N SER A 17 9.06 1.16 -3.00
CA SER A 17 7.59 1.07 -3.03
C SER A 17 6.98 1.86 -4.18
N ALA A 18 7.44 3.10 -4.42
CA ALA A 18 6.94 3.94 -5.52
C ALA A 18 7.14 3.30 -6.90
N ILE A 19 8.33 2.73 -7.15
CA ILE A 19 8.64 2.05 -8.41
C ILE A 19 7.70 0.86 -8.60
N TYR A 20 7.52 0.03 -7.56
CA TYR A 20 6.62 -1.11 -7.63
C TYR A 20 5.16 -0.69 -7.88
N ILE A 21 4.67 0.30 -7.13
CA ILE A 21 3.31 0.86 -7.28
C ILE A 21 3.10 1.36 -8.71
N ALA A 22 4.04 2.13 -9.26
CA ALA A 22 3.93 2.66 -10.61
C ALA A 22 3.86 1.56 -11.67
N LEU A 23 4.75 0.55 -11.58
CA LEU A 23 4.75 -0.59 -12.50
C LEU A 23 3.47 -1.42 -12.39
N PHE A 24 2.99 -1.66 -11.17
CA PHE A 24 1.75 -2.38 -10.93
C PHE A 24 0.53 -1.64 -11.49
N LEU A 25 0.46 -0.31 -11.32
CA LEU A 25 -0.63 0.48 -11.88
C LEU A 25 -0.63 0.45 -13.41
N ILE A 26 0.55 0.53 -14.04
CA ILE A 26 0.67 0.37 -15.50
C ILE A 26 0.18 -1.02 -15.93
N TYR A 27 0.63 -2.08 -15.24
CA TYR A 27 0.18 -3.45 -15.48
C TYR A 27 -1.34 -3.58 -15.39
N LEU A 28 -1.95 -3.09 -14.31
CA LEU A 28 -3.39 -3.17 -14.08
C LEU A 28 -4.17 -2.41 -15.16
N LEU A 29 -3.73 -1.20 -15.54
CA LEU A 29 -4.36 -0.41 -16.59
C LEU A 29 -4.28 -1.10 -17.97
N LEU A 30 -3.15 -1.73 -18.29
CA LEU A 30 -2.99 -2.48 -19.54
C LEU A 30 -3.92 -3.70 -19.59
N ILE A 31 -4.03 -4.46 -18.50
CA ILE A 31 -4.94 -5.61 -18.44
C ILE A 31 -6.39 -5.15 -18.60
N LEU A 32 -6.82 -4.13 -17.86
CA LEU A 32 -8.18 -3.61 -17.95
C LEU A 32 -8.52 -3.01 -19.34
N ALA A 33 -7.52 -2.54 -20.08
CA ALA A 33 -7.71 -1.99 -21.43
C ALA A 33 -7.79 -3.08 -22.52
N ILE A 34 -7.11 -4.22 -22.33
CA ILE A 34 -7.03 -5.31 -23.33
C ILE A 34 -8.11 -6.36 -23.09
N ASP A 35 -8.39 -6.68 -21.83
CA ASP A 35 -9.32 -7.71 -21.42
C ASP A 35 -10.30 -7.13 -20.38
N PRO A 36 -11.41 -6.51 -20.84
CA PRO A 36 -12.46 -6.10 -19.92
C PRO A 36 -13.10 -7.39 -19.44
N PHE A 37 -12.81 -7.84 -18.21
CA PHE A 37 -13.49 -8.98 -17.59
C PHE A 37 -15.01 -8.77 -17.67
N LEU A 38 -15.66 -9.31 -18.71
CA LEU A 38 -17.03 -8.94 -19.12
C LEU A 38 -18.10 -9.51 -18.17
N SER A 39 -17.69 -10.37 -17.22
CA SER A 39 -18.55 -10.98 -16.24
C SER A 39 -17.90 -10.96 -14.85
N PHE A 40 -18.76 -10.98 -13.83
CA PHE A 40 -18.36 -11.16 -12.43
C PHE A 40 -17.52 -12.43 -12.23
N ASP A 41 -17.95 -13.53 -12.85
CA ASP A 41 -17.27 -14.83 -12.75
C ASP A 41 -15.84 -14.77 -13.31
N GLY A 42 -15.65 -14.14 -14.48
CA GLY A 42 -14.32 -14.01 -15.09
C GLY A 42 -13.37 -13.14 -14.25
N TRP A 43 -13.89 -12.09 -13.61
CA TRP A 43 -13.11 -11.29 -12.66
C TRP A 43 -12.74 -12.10 -11.41
N GLN A 44 -13.68 -12.88 -10.88
CA GLN A 44 -13.45 -13.71 -9.69
C GLN A 44 -12.41 -14.80 -9.98
N GLU A 45 -12.49 -15.49 -11.12
CA GLU A 45 -11.51 -16.50 -11.53
C GLU A 45 -10.10 -15.91 -11.71
N TRP A 46 -10.00 -14.73 -12.32
CA TRP A 46 -8.72 -14.04 -12.48
C TRP A 46 -8.08 -13.68 -11.13
N MET A 47 -8.87 -13.11 -10.22
CA MET A 47 -8.43 -12.75 -8.87
C MET A 47 -8.05 -13.97 -8.02
N ALA A 48 -8.70 -15.11 -8.22
CA ALA A 48 -8.39 -16.37 -7.55
C ALA A 48 -7.08 -17.02 -8.05
N SER A 49 -6.50 -16.54 -9.16
CA SER A 49 -5.24 -17.09 -9.66
C SER A 49 -4.07 -16.73 -8.73
N PRO A 50 -3.14 -17.66 -8.44
CA PRO A 50 -2.04 -17.43 -7.50
C PRO A 50 -1.17 -16.22 -7.84
N LEU A 51 -1.00 -15.96 -9.14
CA LEU A 51 -0.22 -14.82 -9.61
C LEU A 51 -0.87 -13.50 -9.17
N GLN A 52 -2.20 -13.35 -9.34
CA GLN A 52 -2.88 -12.12 -8.95
C GLN A 52 -2.93 -11.95 -7.45
N THR A 53 -3.20 -13.02 -6.69
CA THR A 53 -3.14 -12.95 -5.22
C THR A 53 -1.78 -12.43 -4.75
N ILE A 54 -0.66 -12.90 -5.34
CA ILE A 54 0.68 -12.45 -4.97
C ILE A 54 0.95 -11.00 -5.40
N THR A 55 0.65 -10.63 -6.65
CA THR A 55 0.94 -9.27 -7.17
C THR A 55 0.11 -8.20 -6.45
N PHE A 56 -1.18 -8.45 -6.20
CA PHE A 56 -2.01 -7.54 -5.42
C PHE A 56 -1.56 -7.47 -3.96
N SER A 57 -1.16 -8.59 -3.34
CA SER A 57 -0.62 -8.58 -1.98
C SER A 57 0.63 -7.69 -1.88
N LEU A 58 1.58 -7.86 -2.81
CA LEU A 58 2.79 -7.04 -2.88
C LEU A 58 2.47 -5.56 -3.15
N PHE A 59 1.48 -5.27 -3.99
CA PHE A 59 1.01 -3.91 -4.24
C PHE A 59 0.51 -3.24 -2.97
N PHE A 60 -0.37 -3.90 -2.21
CA PHE A 60 -0.90 -3.31 -0.98
C PHE A 60 0.17 -3.20 0.10
N ILE A 61 1.10 -4.15 0.22
CA ILE A 61 2.25 -4.03 1.12
C ILE A 61 3.08 -2.79 0.74
N ALA A 62 3.41 -2.63 -0.54
CA ALA A 62 4.15 -1.47 -1.03
C ALA A 62 3.39 -0.16 -0.76
N LEU A 63 2.08 -0.13 -1.02
CA LEU A 63 1.23 1.04 -0.83
C LEU A 63 1.12 1.44 0.64
N LEU A 64 0.93 0.48 1.56
CA LEU A 64 0.85 0.74 2.99
C LEU A 64 2.17 1.27 3.55
N LEU A 65 3.29 0.70 3.13
CA LEU A 65 4.62 1.20 3.48
C LEU A 65 4.85 2.61 2.90
N HIS A 66 4.43 2.83 1.66
CA HIS A 66 4.56 4.12 0.99
C HIS A 66 3.77 5.22 1.70
N ALA A 67 2.52 4.92 2.05
CA ALA A 67 1.62 5.80 2.77
C ALA A 67 2.11 6.07 4.20
N TRP A 68 2.62 5.06 4.90
CA TRP A 68 3.19 5.22 6.23
C TRP A 68 4.31 6.24 6.23
N VAL A 69 5.34 6.05 5.39
CA VAL A 69 6.50 6.96 5.35
C VAL A 69 6.06 8.35 4.89
N GLY A 70 5.30 8.44 3.79
CA GLY A 70 4.90 9.72 3.20
C GLY A 70 4.04 10.57 4.14
N ILE A 71 2.95 10.00 4.68
CA ILE A 71 2.03 10.75 5.53
C ILE A 71 2.62 11.02 6.91
N ARG A 72 3.45 10.10 7.45
CA ARG A 72 4.22 10.37 8.68
C ARG A 72 5.08 11.61 8.51
N ASP A 73 5.84 11.70 7.43
CA ASP A 73 6.77 12.81 7.22
C ASP A 73 5.99 14.12 7.05
N VAL A 74 4.87 14.13 6.32
CA VAL A 74 3.94 15.29 6.26
C VAL A 74 3.44 15.70 7.65
N ILE A 75 3.02 14.75 8.48
CA ILE A 75 2.55 15.05 9.84
C ILE A 75 3.69 15.64 10.68
N LEU A 76 4.90 15.08 10.59
CA LEU A 76 6.06 15.56 11.34
C LEU A 76 6.48 16.99 10.94
N ASP A 77 6.35 17.32 9.65
CA ASP A 77 6.77 18.61 9.09
C ASP A 77 5.76 19.73 9.37
N TYR A 78 4.46 19.44 9.28
CA TYR A 78 3.41 20.46 9.30
C TYR A 78 2.57 20.53 10.58
N ILE A 79 2.59 19.50 11.44
CA ILE A 79 1.80 19.48 12.67
C ILE A 79 2.69 19.78 13.87
N HIS A 80 2.71 21.05 14.29
CA HIS A 80 3.57 21.50 15.39
C HIS A 80 3.08 21.12 16.80
N PRO A 81 1.77 21.21 17.15
CA PRO A 81 1.33 20.89 18.51
C PRO A 81 1.55 19.40 18.83
N THR A 82 2.34 19.11 19.87
CA THR A 82 2.79 17.74 20.20
C THR A 82 1.63 16.76 20.38
N LEU A 83 0.56 17.15 21.09
CA LEU A 83 -0.58 16.28 21.34
C LEU A 83 -1.35 15.96 20.05
N LEU A 84 -1.57 16.96 19.20
CA LEU A 84 -2.23 16.78 17.92
C LEU A 84 -1.41 15.88 16.99
N ARG A 85 -0.10 16.09 16.93
CA ARG A 85 0.82 15.26 16.15
C ARG A 85 0.78 13.80 16.60
N LEU A 86 0.83 13.55 17.90
CA LEU A 86 0.74 12.19 18.46
C LEU A 86 -0.59 11.54 18.08
N LEU A 87 -1.71 12.25 18.27
CA LEU A 87 -3.04 11.76 17.91
C LEU A 87 -3.11 11.39 16.42
N MET A 88 -2.63 12.27 15.54
CA MET A 88 -2.64 12.03 14.09
C MET A 88 -1.77 10.83 13.68
N LEU A 89 -0.58 10.68 14.26
CA LEU A 89 0.27 9.51 14.00
C LEU A 89 -0.38 8.21 14.49
N THR A 90 -1.05 8.24 15.64
CA THR A 90 -1.80 7.08 16.16
C THR A 90 -2.98 6.72 15.25
N LEU A 91 -3.75 7.72 14.81
CA LEU A 91 -4.86 7.50 13.89
C LEU A 91 -4.39 6.99 12.53
N LEU A 92 -3.29 7.53 11.99
CA LEU A 92 -2.67 7.02 10.76
C LEU A 92 -2.28 5.55 10.91
N MET A 93 -1.59 5.19 11.99
CA MET A 93 -1.19 3.80 12.21
C MET A 93 -2.41 2.87 12.35
N ALA A 94 -3.42 3.27 13.12
CA ALA A 94 -4.65 2.50 13.29
C ALA A 94 -5.39 2.28 11.96
N LEU A 95 -5.47 3.34 11.13
CA LEU A 95 -6.06 3.27 9.79
C LEU A 95 -5.28 2.30 8.91
N LEU A 96 -3.96 2.46 8.78
CA LEU A 96 -3.15 1.60 7.90
C LEU A 96 -3.18 0.13 8.35
N LEU A 97 -3.21 -0.15 9.65
CA LEU A 97 -3.39 -1.52 10.17
C LEU A 97 -4.78 -2.07 9.87
N GLY A 98 -5.83 -1.23 9.99
CA GLY A 98 -7.19 -1.60 9.59
C GLY A 98 -7.28 -1.98 8.12
N GLU A 99 -6.70 -1.16 7.24
CA GLU A 99 -6.59 -1.44 5.80
C GLU A 99 -5.79 -2.72 5.53
N ALA A 100 -4.67 -2.94 6.23
CA ALA A 100 -3.86 -4.15 6.07
C ALA A 100 -4.66 -5.43 6.40
N VAL A 101 -5.39 -5.43 7.52
CA VAL A 101 -6.24 -6.56 7.93
C VAL A 101 -7.38 -6.75 6.92
N TRP A 102 -7.98 -5.67 6.46
CA TRP A 102 -9.11 -5.73 5.54
C TRP A 102 -8.69 -6.27 4.15
N VAL A 103 -7.58 -5.78 3.60
CA VAL A 103 -6.98 -6.30 2.37
C VAL A 103 -6.63 -7.77 2.50
N PHE A 104 -5.99 -8.17 3.59
CA PHE A 104 -5.63 -9.57 3.83
C PHE A 104 -6.86 -10.47 3.86
N LYS A 105 -7.94 -10.03 4.53
CA LYS A 105 -9.23 -10.74 4.53
C LYS A 105 -9.82 -10.87 3.13
N ILE A 106 -9.76 -9.81 2.32
CA ILE A 106 -10.29 -9.83 0.95
C ILE A 106 -9.48 -10.79 0.08
N LEU A 107 -8.15 -10.68 0.08
CA LEU A 107 -7.29 -11.46 -0.80
C LEU A 107 -7.23 -12.95 -0.43
N LEU A 108 -7.28 -13.30 0.86
CA LEU A 108 -7.30 -14.69 1.29
C LEU A 108 -8.70 -15.29 1.41
N GLY A 109 -9.73 -14.45 1.55
CA GLY A 109 -11.13 -14.88 1.54
C GLY A 109 -11.76 -14.90 0.14
N ALA A 110 -11.02 -14.51 -0.90
CA ALA A 110 -11.45 -14.56 -2.29
C ALA A 110 -11.29 -15.94 -2.95
N GLY A 111 -10.79 -16.94 -2.21
CA GLY A 111 -10.66 -18.34 -2.64
C GLY A 111 -11.82 -19.21 -2.21
#